data_AF-A0A8D5ZH41-F1
#
_entry.id   AF-A0A8D5ZH41-F1
#
_cell.length_a   1.000
_cell.length_b   1.000
_cell.length_c   1.000
_cell.angle_alpha   90.00
_cell.angle_beta   90.00
_cell.angle_gamma   90.00
#
_symmetry.space_group_name_H-M   'P 1'
#
loop_
_entity.id
_entity.type
_entity.pdbx_description
1 polymer ?
#
loop_
_entity_poly.entity_id
_entity_poly.type
_entity_poly.pdbx_seq_one_letter_code
_entity_poly.pdbx_strand_id
1 'polypeptide(L)' 'MKCLECGNLFGIEPNVISCPRCGGLLEIEVKLPSTLSLNRLRGRGAWRYRDTIPARFKEIATMGEGGTPIAKSNAKP' A
#
# COMPACT_ATOMS: atom_id res chain seq x y z
N MET A 1 3.76 1.28 -11.60
CA MET A 1 3.63 2.67 -11.10
C MET A 1 3.02 3.54 -12.19
N LYS A 2 2.16 4.50 -11.83
CA LYS A 2 1.46 5.40 -12.75
C LYS A 2 1.79 6.84 -12.39
N CYS A 3 2.14 7.66 -13.38
CA CYS A 3 2.33 9.09 -13.14
C CYS A 3 0.98 9.78 -12.95
N LEU A 4 0.87 10.59 -11.89
CA LEU A 4 -0.35 11.36 -11.60
C LEU A 4 -0.60 12.50 -12.61
N GLU A 5 0.46 13.02 -13.23
CA GLU A 5 0.36 14.16 -14.17
C GLU A 5 0.13 13.71 -15.61
N CYS A 6 0.95 12.80 -16.13
CA CYS A 6 0.90 12.41 -17.55
C CYS A 6 0.35 10.99 -17.80
N GLY A 7 -0.02 10.25 -16.75
CA GLY A 7 -0.61 8.92 -16.87
C GLY A 7 0.32 7.80 -17.34
N ASN A 8 1.58 8.09 -17.65
CA ASN A 8 2.55 7.09 -18.10
C ASN A 8 2.72 5.96 -17.06
N LEU A 9 2.86 4.74 -17.56
CA LEU A 9 3.07 3.53 -16.75
C LEU A 9 4.55 3.14 -16.73
N PHE A 10 5.02 2.74 -15.55
CA PHE A 10 6.37 2.27 -15.29
C PHE A 10 6.35 0.97 -14.49
N GLY A 11 7.42 0.18 -14.58
CA GLY A 11 7.68 -0.92 -13.66
C GLY A 11 7.79 -0.44 -12.20
N ILE A 12 7.77 -1.36 -11.23
CA ILE A 12 8.07 -1.02 -9.84
C ILE A 12 9.59 -0.94 -9.71
N GLU A 13 10.10 0.26 -9.43
CA GLU A 13 11.52 0.57 -9.29
C GLU A 13 11.75 1.22 -7.92
N PRO A 14 12.51 0.59 -6.99
CA PRO A 14 12.59 1.03 -5.59
C PRO A 14 13.10 2.46 -5.37
N ASN A 15 13.88 2.98 -6.31
CA ASN A 15 14.59 4.25 -6.18
C ASN A 15 14.01 5.37 -7.07
N VAL A 16 12.83 5.17 -7.65
CA VAL A 16 12.22 6.11 -8.59
C VAL A 16 10.83 6.50 -8.10
N ILE A 17 10.71 7.75 -7.62
CA ILE A 17 9.43 8.33 -7.17
C ILE A 17 8.90 9.40 -8.13
N SER A 18 9.74 9.90 -9.02
CA SER A 18 9.38 10.95 -10.00
C SER A 18 9.36 10.37 -11.41
N CYS A 19 8.41 10.84 -12.22
CA CYS A 19 8.23 10.40 -13.58
C CYS A 19 9.41 10.87 -14.45
N PRO A 20 10.16 9.97 -15.09
CA PRO A 20 11.27 10.36 -15.96
C PRO A 20 10.84 11.10 -17.23
N ARG A 21 9.54 11.13 -17.55
CA ARG A 21 8.99 11.83 -18.72
C ARG A 21 8.61 13.28 -18.43
N CYS A 22 8.01 13.56 -17.27
CA CYS A 22 7.44 14.89 -16.97
C CYS A 22 7.79 15.43 -15.58
N GLY A 23 8.52 14.68 -14.74
CA GLY A 23 8.87 15.08 -13.37
C GLY A 23 7.77 14.87 -12.32
N GLY A 24 6.53 14.59 -12.71
CA GLY A 24 5.40 14.39 -11.79
C GLY A 24 5.55 13.17 -10.87
N LEU A 25 4.79 13.11 -9.78
CA LEU A 25 4.85 12.01 -8.82
C LEU A 25 4.35 10.69 -9.43
N LEU A 26 5.04 9.59 -9.11
CA LEU A 26 4.62 8.23 -9.44
C LEU A 26 3.85 7.61 -8.28
N GLU A 27 2.70 7.00 -8.58
CA GLU A 27 1.88 6.25 -7.63
C GLU A 27 1.94 4.74 -7.92
N ILE A 28 1.89 3.93 -6.87
CA ILE A 28 1.74 2.48 -6.99
C ILE A 28 0.26 2.16 -7.18
N GLU A 29 -0.14 1.90 -8.43
CA GLU A 29 -1.49 1.41 -8.73
C GLU A 29 -1.57 -0.10 -8.45
N VAL A 30 -2.48 -0.48 -7.56
CA VAL A 30 -2.72 -1.88 -7.16
C VAL A 30 -4.04 -2.36 -7.73
N LYS A 31 -4.01 -3.45 -8.50
CA LYS A 31 -5.23 -4.20 -8.85
C LYS A 31 -5.42 -5.30 -7.82
N LEU A 32 -6.47 -5.18 -7.02
CA LEU A 32 -6.80 -6.21 -6.03
C LEU A 32 -7.25 -7.49 -6.75
N PRO A 33 -6.80 -8.68 -6.29
CA PRO A 33 -7.25 -9.93 -6.87
C PRO A 33 -8.75 -10.11 -6.61
N SER A 34 -9.49 -10.64 -7.57
CA SER A 34 -10.92 -10.95 -7.42
C SER A 34 -11.19 -11.95 -6.29
N THR A 35 -10.17 -12.74 -5.92
CA THR A 35 -10.19 -13.70 -4.81
C THR A 35 -9.91 -13.06 -3.45
N LEU A 36 -9.73 -11.73 -3.36
CA LEU A 36 -9.52 -11.05 -2.09
C LEU A 36 -10.76 -11.22 -1.21
N SER A 37 -10.57 -11.68 0.01
CA SER A 37 -11.63 -11.82 1.00
C SER A 37 -11.21 -11.14 2.30
N LEU A 38 -12.10 -10.33 2.86
CA LEU A 38 -11.87 -9.68 4.17
C LEU A 38 -11.60 -10.71 5.28
N ASN A 39 -12.11 -11.93 5.13
CA ASN A 39 -11.84 -13.02 6.06
C ASN A 39 -10.37 -13.48 6.08
N ARG A 40 -9.60 -13.17 5.03
CA ARG A 40 -8.14 -13.47 4.97
C ARG A 40 -7.31 -12.35 5.59
N LEU A 41 -7.87 -11.16 5.80
CA LEU A 41 -7.21 -10.01 6.42
C LEU A 41 -7.25 -10.12 7.96
N ARG A 42 -6.77 -11.25 8.51
CA ARG A 42 -6.80 -11.56 9.96
C ARG A 42 -5.51 -11.12 10.65
N GLY A 43 -5.54 -11.02 11.97
CA GLY A 43 -4.40 -10.58 12.79
C GLY A 43 -4.36 -9.07 13.05
N ARG A 44 -3.30 -8.62 13.72
CA ARG A 44 -3.02 -7.19 13.98
C ARG A 44 -1.83 -6.73 13.15
N GLY A 45 -1.72 -5.41 13.00
CA GLY A 45 -0.61 -4.78 12.31
C GLY A 45 -0.82 -4.58 10.81
N ALA A 46 0.14 -3.94 10.15
CA ALA A 46 0.10 -3.60 8.73
C ALA A 46 0.10 -4.85 7.83
N TRP A 47 0.82 -5.90 8.23
CA TRP A 47 1.00 -7.12 7.43
C TRP A 47 -0.25 -7.99 7.27
N ARG A 48 -1.34 -7.70 7.99
CA ARG A 48 -2.65 -8.33 7.72
C ARG A 48 -3.15 -8.05 6.30
N TYR A 49 -2.62 -7.02 5.64
CA TYR A 49 -2.95 -6.63 4.28
C TYR A 49 -1.94 -7.13 3.23
N ARG A 50 -1.04 -8.06 3.57
CA ARG A 50 0.01 -8.56 2.65
C ARG A 50 -0.49 -8.97 1.27
N ASP A 51 -1.68 -9.55 1.19
CA ASP A 51 -2.28 -10.03 -0.07
C ASP A 51 -2.75 -8.89 -0.99
N THR A 52 -2.77 -7.64 -0.48
CA THR A 52 -3.09 -6.43 -1.25
C THR A 52 -1.85 -5.61 -1.59
N ILE A 53 -0.66 -6.02 -1.17
CA ILE A 53 0.58 -5.31 -1.48
C ILE A 53 1.17 -5.94 -2.75
N PRO A 54 1.50 -5.16 -3.81
CA PRO A 54 1.95 -5.68 -5.10
C PRO A 54 3.43 -6.10 -5.08
N ALA A 55 3.80 -6.98 -4.15
CA ALA A 55 5.16 -7.47 -3.97
C ALA A 55 5.19 -8.97 -3.67
N ARG A 56 6.34 -9.61 -3.95
CA ARG A 56 6.61 -10.98 -3.52
C ARG A 56 7.46 -10.94 -2.26
N PHE A 57 6.95 -11.50 -1.18
CA PHE A 57 7.63 -11.53 0.11
C PHE A 57 8.33 -12.87 0.28
N LYS A 58 9.66 -12.85 0.41
CA LYS A 58 10.43 -14.02 0.88
C LYS A 58 10.37 -14.12 2.40
N GLU A 59 10.55 -12.97 3.06
CA GLU A 59 10.49 -12.79 4.50
C GLU A 59 9.73 -11.48 4.79
N ILE A 60 9.17 -11.38 6.00
CA ILE A 60 8.47 -10.19 6.46
C ILE A 60 9.32 -9.51 7.53
N ALA A 61 9.84 -8.33 7.22
CA ALA A 61 10.48 -7.46 8.20
C ALA A 61 9.39 -6.64 8.91
N THR A 62 9.26 -6.82 10.23
CA THR A 62 8.22 -6.14 11.02
C THR A 62 8.66 -5.93 12.46
N MET A 63 8.15 -4.88 13.09
CA MET A 63 8.23 -4.63 14.53
C MET A 63 6.86 -4.76 15.22
N GLY A 64 5.86 -5.27 14.52
CA GLY A 64 4.47 -5.32 14.98
C GLY A 64 3.72 -4.01 14.77
N GLU A 65 4.13 -3.19 13.79
CA GLU A 65 3.54 -1.91 13.46
C GLU A 65 2.12 -2.02 12.90
N GLY A 66 1.34 -0.94 13.05
CA GLY A 66 -0.08 -0.89 12.70
C GLY A 66 -0.97 -1.42 13.83
N GLY A 67 -2.28 -1.54 13.56
CA GLY A 67 -3.24 -1.89 14.61
C GLY A 67 -3.30 -0.87 15.76
N THR A 68 -2.93 0.38 15.48
CA THR A 68 -2.97 1.49 16.43
C THR A 68 -4.38 1.60 17.02
N PRO A 69 -4.52 1.62 18.37
CA PRO A 69 -5.82 1.74 18.99
C PRO A 69 -6.56 2.99 18.52
N ILE A 70 -7.81 2.83 18.11
CA ILE A 70 -8.70 3.96 17.85
C ILE A 70 -9.38 4.30 19.17
N ALA A 71 -8.87 5.33 19.84
CA ALA A 71 -9.47 5.84 21.06
C ALA A 71 -10.73 6.65 20.73
N LYS A 72 -11.81 6.40 21.47
CA LYS A 72 -13.03 7.21 21.35
C LYS A 72 -12.75 8.63 21.83
N SER A 73 -13.15 9.62 21.03
CA SER A 73 -13.05 11.03 21.44
C SER A 73 -14.10 11.35 22.50
N ASN A 74 -13.70 12.13 23.50
CA ASN A 74 -14.62 12.76 24.45
C ASN A 74 -15.09 14.16 23.98
N ALA A 75 -14.67 14.60 22.79
CA ALA A 75 -15.18 15.84 22.21
C ALA A 75 -16.69 15.70 21.98
N LYS A 76 -17.46 16.68 22.45
CA LYS A 76 -18.88 16.78 22.10
C LYS A 76 -19.00 17.10 20.61
N PRO A 77 -19.97 16.51 19.90
CA PRO A 77 -20.21 16.78 18.49
C PRO A 77 -20.55 18.26 18.25
#